data_AF-A0A3D8QGW1-F1
#
_entry.id   AF-A0A3D8QGW1-F1
#
_cell.length_a   1.000
_cell.length_b   1.000
_cell.length_c   1.000
_cell.angle_alpha   90.00
_cell.angle_beta   90.00
_cell.angle_gamma   90.00
#
_symmetry.space_group_name_H-M   'P 1'
#
loop_
_entity.id
_entity.type
_entity.pdbx_description
1 polymer ?
#
loop_
_entity_poly.entity_id
_entity_poly.type
_entity_poly.pdbx_seq_one_letter_code
_entity_poly.pdbx_strand_id
1 'polypeptide(L)'
;MLGHVGIRVLDVDASTVFYTKLLSTLAYSTESYPSVVVMGPSDGSTLIPNFMLREHTPSEANGNAAKPPPVHLSFYVRTRKQVDEFDATGIENGAKDNGGPGLRTFMPNYYV
;
A
#
# COMPACT_ATOMS: atom_id res chain seq x y z
N MET A 1 15.66 6.96 5.15
CA MET A 1 14.50 7.33 4.33
C MET A 1 14.48 6.40 3.13
N LEU A 2 13.39 5.66 2.92
CA LEU A 2 13.22 4.86 1.70
C LEU A 2 12.80 5.79 0.57
N GLY A 3 13.40 5.65 -0.63
CA GLY A 3 13.08 6.50 -1.77
C GLY A 3 11.73 6.14 -2.40
N HIS A 4 11.55 4.87 -2.73
CA HIS A 4 10.30 4.30 -3.21
C HIS A 4 10.30 2.79 -2.97
N VAL A 5 9.12 2.17 -2.98
CA VAL A 5 8.93 0.72 -2.92
C VAL A 5 8.00 0.30 -4.04
N GLY A 6 8.36 -0.77 -4.74
CA GLY A 6 7.49 -1.43 -5.72
C GLY A 6 7.09 -2.81 -5.25
N ILE A 7 5.81 -3.14 -5.38
CA ILE A 7 5.30 -4.49 -5.10
C ILE A 7 4.75 -5.13 -6.36
N ARG A 8 4.74 -6.46 -6.34
CA ARG A 8 4.10 -7.30 -7.36
C ARG A 8 2.70 -7.64 -6.90
N VAL A 9 1.72 -7.47 -7.79
CA VAL A 9 0.31 -7.78 -7.55
C VAL A 9 -0.22 -8.72 -8.62
N LEU A 10 -1.25 -9.50 -8.29
CA LEU A 10 -1.81 -10.49 -9.22
C LEU A 10 -2.67 -9.87 -10.33
N ASP A 11 -3.31 -8.75 -10.02
CA ASP A 11 -4.20 -8.02 -10.91
C ASP A 11 -3.95 -6.54 -10.64
N VAL A 12 -3.28 -5.86 -11.58
CA VAL A 12 -2.88 -4.46 -11.39
C VAL A 12 -4.09 -3.52 -11.39
N ASP A 13 -5.15 -3.82 -12.12
CA ASP A 13 -6.33 -2.98 -12.23
C ASP A 13 -7.15 -3.03 -10.94
N ALA A 14 -7.44 -4.24 -10.46
CA ALA A 14 -8.14 -4.44 -9.19
C ALA A 14 -7.33 -3.86 -8.02
N SER A 15 -6.01 -4.06 -8.03
CA SER A 15 -5.12 -3.50 -7.00
C SER A 15 -5.07 -1.98 -7.05
N THR A 16 -5.11 -1.38 -8.24
CA THR A 16 -5.14 0.09 -8.40
C THR A 16 -6.41 0.65 -7.78
N VAL A 17 -7.58 0.09 -8.09
CA VAL A 17 -8.85 0.51 -7.47
C VAL A 17 -8.79 0.44 -5.94
N PHE A 18 -8.25 -0.66 -5.40
CA PHE A 18 -8.10 -0.84 -3.96
C PHE A 18 -7.17 0.21 -3.34
N TYR A 19 -5.93 0.31 -3.83
CA TYR A 19 -4.92 1.17 -3.24
C TYR A 19 -5.19 2.66 -3.47
N THR A 20 -5.81 3.07 -4.58
CA THR A 20 -6.23 4.46 -4.78
C THR A 20 -7.25 4.89 -3.73
N LYS A 21 -8.25 4.05 -3.43
CA LYS A 21 -9.22 4.36 -2.37
C LYS A 21 -8.56 4.37 -1.00
N LEU A 22 -7.78 3.33 -0.69
CA LEU A 22 -7.12 3.20 0.60
C LEU A 22 -6.17 4.37 0.89
N LEU A 23 -5.29 4.70 -0.05
CA LEU A 23 -4.28 5.75 0.13
C LEU A 23 -4.83 7.17 -0.04
N SER A 24 -6.08 7.33 -0.50
CA SER A 24 -6.75 8.63 -0.46
C SER A 24 -6.92 9.17 0.96
N THR A 25 -7.05 8.28 1.96
CA THR A 25 -7.07 8.64 3.39
C THR A 25 -5.78 9.32 3.85
N LEU A 26 -4.68 9.07 3.14
CA LEU A 26 -3.36 9.62 3.39
C LEU A 26 -2.98 10.72 2.40
N ALA A 27 -3.94 11.21 1.62
CA ALA A 27 -3.75 12.21 0.57
C ALA A 27 -2.72 11.80 -0.50
N TYR A 28 -2.75 10.53 -0.92
CA TYR A 28 -1.97 10.09 -2.08
C TYR A 28 -2.75 10.30 -3.38
N SER A 29 -2.03 10.63 -4.45
CA SER A 29 -2.52 10.60 -5.82
C SER A 29 -2.00 9.35 -6.54
N THR A 30 -2.71 8.94 -7.60
CA THR A 30 -2.36 7.79 -8.43
C THR A 30 -2.11 8.24 -9.86
N GLU A 31 -1.08 7.69 -10.48
CA GLU A 31 -0.77 7.88 -11.90
C GLU A 31 -0.43 6.52 -12.53
N SER A 32 -0.93 6.29 -13.74
CA SER A 32 -0.76 5.03 -14.45
C SER A 32 0.15 5.20 -15.67
N TYR A 33 1.11 4.28 -15.80
CA TYR A 33 2.00 4.15 -16.94
C TYR A 33 1.87 2.73 -17.55
N PRO A 34 2.35 2.49 -18.78
CA PRO A 34 2.14 1.20 -19.46
C PRO A 34 2.60 -0.06 -18.72
N SER A 35 3.54 0.04 -17.76
CA SER A 35 4.08 -1.14 -17.04
C SER A 35 4.07 -0.99 -15.52
N VAL A 36 3.49 0.09 -15.00
CA VAL A 36 3.53 0.43 -13.58
C VAL A 36 2.44 1.45 -13.25
N VAL A 37 1.77 1.24 -12.12
CA VAL A 37 0.95 2.27 -11.48
C VAL A 37 1.74 2.81 -10.30
N VAL A 38 1.80 4.13 -10.16
CA VAL A 38 2.56 4.80 -9.11
C VAL A 38 1.65 5.63 -8.24
N MET A 39 1.99 5.71 -6.97
CA MET A 39 1.23 6.43 -5.96
C MET A 39 2.20 7.19 -5.05
N GLY A 40 1.83 8.41 -4.69
CA GLY A 40 2.63 9.24 -3.80
C GLY A 40 1.81 10.37 -3.18
N PRO A 41 2.30 10.99 -2.09
CA PRO A 41 1.64 12.13 -1.46
C PRO A 41 1.37 13.26 -2.47
N SER A 42 0.13 13.76 -2.48
CA SER A 42 -0.30 14.84 -3.38
C SER A 42 0.16 16.23 -2.92
N ASP A 43 0.73 16.34 -1.71
CA ASP A 43 1.21 17.59 -1.12
C ASP A 43 2.62 18.01 -1.59
N GLY A 44 3.24 17.23 -2.49
CA GLY A 44 4.59 17.49 -2.98
C GLY A 44 5.68 17.23 -1.94
N SER A 45 5.36 16.55 -0.83
CA SER A 45 6.35 16.18 0.20
C SER A 45 7.44 15.21 -0.30
N THR A 46 7.23 14.61 -1.48
CA THR A 46 8.21 13.76 -2.16
C THR A 46 8.45 14.22 -3.60
N LEU A 47 9.70 14.18 -4.05
CA LEU A 47 10.08 14.54 -5.43
C LEU A 47 9.57 13.54 -6.48
N ILE A 48 9.34 12.29 -6.07
CA ILE A 48 8.85 11.20 -6.91
C ILE A 48 7.79 10.39 -6.16
N PRO A 49 6.85 9.71 -6.85
CA PRO A 49 5.97 8.73 -6.25
C PRO A 49 6.76 7.65 -5.49
N ASN A 50 6.29 7.27 -4.31
CA ASN A 50 7.05 6.42 -3.38
C ASN A 50 6.46 5.00 -3.22
N PHE A 51 5.31 4.72 -3.84
CA PHE A 51 4.70 3.39 -3.86
C PHE A 51 4.32 3.01 -5.29
N MET A 52 4.64 1.79 -5.71
CA MET A 52 4.44 1.33 -7.09
C MET A 52 3.83 -0.06 -7.13
N LEU A 53 2.88 -0.25 -8.03
CA LEU A 53 2.25 -1.53 -8.34
C LEU A 53 2.72 -2.00 -9.72
N ARG A 54 3.14 -3.26 -9.81
CA ARG A 54 3.41 -3.93 -11.07
C ARG A 54 2.77 -5.30 -11.07
N GLU A 55 2.27 -5.73 -12.22
CA GLU A 55 1.74 -7.06 -12.35
C GLU A 55 2.81 -8.13 -12.10
N HIS A 56 2.40 -9.23 -11.47
CA HIS A 56 3.18 -10.43 -11.28
C HIS A 56 2.98 -11.36 -12.48
N THR A 57 4.07 -11.75 -13.13
CA THR A 57 4.03 -12.73 -14.22
C THR A 57 4.87 -13.93 -13.82
N PRO A 58 4.31 -15.15 -13.76
CA PRO A 58 5.10 -16.37 -13.60
C PRO A 58 6.18 -16.45 -14.68
N SER A 59 7.42 -16.73 -14.28
CA SER A 59 8.55 -16.87 -15.18
C SER A 59 9.60 -17.78 -14.54
N GLU A 60 10.52 -18.31 -15.35
CA GLU A 60 11.64 -19.11 -14.83
C GLU A 60 12.44 -18.36 -13.76
N ALA A 61 12.61 -17.05 -13.91
CA ALA A 61 13.32 -16.19 -12.96
C ALA A 61 12.68 -16.13 -11.57
N ASN A 62 11.38 -16.44 -11.45
CA ASN A 62 10.67 -16.54 -10.17
C ASN A 62 10.21 -17.97 -9.86
N GLY A 63 10.82 -18.98 -10.49
CA GLY A 63 10.48 -20.38 -10.28
C GLY A 63 9.07 -20.75 -10.75
N ASN A 64 8.53 -19.99 -11.71
CA ASN A 64 7.15 -20.11 -12.20
C ASN A 64 6.11 -19.97 -11.08
N ALA A 65 6.40 -19.18 -10.05
CA ALA A 65 5.50 -18.97 -8.93
C ALA A 65 4.19 -18.33 -9.40
N ALA A 66 3.06 -18.95 -9.07
CA ALA A 66 1.74 -18.45 -9.44
C ALA A 66 1.36 -17.13 -8.72
N LYS A 67 2.00 -16.83 -7.59
CA LYS A 67 1.76 -15.63 -6.79
C LYS A 67 3.07 -14.97 -6.38
N PRO A 68 3.09 -13.65 -6.22
CA PRO A 68 4.23 -12.97 -5.61
C PRO A 68 4.35 -13.37 -4.13
N PRO A 69 5.56 -13.34 -3.55
CA PRO A 69 5.74 -13.57 -2.12
C PRO A 69 5.03 -12.47 -1.31
N PRO A 70 4.53 -12.79 -0.10
CA PRO A 70 3.91 -11.79 0.76
C PRO A 70 4.94 -10.73 1.16
N VAL A 71 4.48 -9.48 1.25
CA VAL A 71 5.28 -8.34 1.68
C VAL A 71 4.57 -7.64 2.84
N HIS A 72 5.34 -7.18 3.81
CA HIS A 72 4.84 -6.31 4.87
C HIS A 72 5.22 -4.87 4.55
N LEU A 73 4.23 -4.00 4.44
CA LEU A 73 4.41 -2.57 4.22
C LEU A 73 3.65 -1.81 5.31
N SER A 74 4.29 -0.75 5.81
CA SER A 74 3.69 0.17 6.78
C SER A 74 3.76 1.58 6.21
N PHE A 75 2.61 2.23 6.07
CA PHE A 75 2.55 3.64 5.68
C PHE A 75 2.68 4.52 6.92
N TYR A 76 3.53 5.53 6.85
CA TYR A 76 3.74 6.44 7.97
C TYR A 76 2.58 7.45 8.02
N VAL A 77 1.98 7.60 9.20
CA VAL A 77 0.92 8.58 9.45
C VAL A 77 1.26 9.43 10.67
N ARG A 78 0.62 10.59 10.80
CA ARG A 78 0.90 11.56 11.87
C ARG A 78 -0.05 11.45 13.04
N THR A 79 -1.21 10.80 12.87
CA THR A 79 -2.27 10.75 13.88
C THR A 79 -2.91 9.37 13.96
N ARG A 80 -3.45 9.03 15.14
CA ARG A 80 -4.24 7.80 15.33
C ARG A 80 -5.51 7.78 14.47
N LYS A 81 -6.12 8.96 14.27
CA LYS A 81 -7.28 9.11 13.39
C LYS A 81 -7.01 8.62 11.96
N GLN A 82 -5.81 8.90 11.42
CA GLN A 82 -5.43 8.40 10.10
C GLN A 82 -5.28 6.88 10.07
N VAL A 83 -4.85 6.25 11.18
CA VAL A 83 -4.84 4.78 11.30
C VAL A 83 -6.27 4.25 11.26
N ASP A 84 -7.16 4.83 12.06
CA ASP A 84 -8.56 4.41 12.15
C ASP A 84 -9.29 4.56 10.80
N GLU A 85 -9.07 5.68 10.09
CA GLU A 85 -9.64 5.95 8.76
C GLU A 85 -9.07 5.03 7.68
N PHE A 86 -7.77 4.75 7.73
CA PHE A 86 -7.10 3.83 6.81
C PHE A 86 -7.63 2.41 6.97
N ASP A 87 -7.76 1.92 8.22
CA ASP A 87 -8.32 0.60 8.50
C ASP A 87 -9.78 0.48 8.05
N ALA A 88 -10.64 1.42 8.48
CA ALA A 88 -12.05 1.43 8.10
C ALA A 88 -12.24 1.42 6.58
N THR A 89 -11.50 2.27 5.86
CA THR A 89 -11.53 2.34 4.39
C THR A 89 -11.07 1.02 3.76
N GLY A 90 -10.04 0.38 4.32
CA GLY A 90 -9.57 -0.92 3.87
C GLY A 90 -10.65 -1.99 4.00
N ILE A 91 -11.26 -2.11 5.18
CA ILE A 91 -12.31 -3.08 5.46
C ILE A 91 -13.54 -2.86 4.57
N GLU A 92 -14.00 -1.61 4.41
CA GLU A 92 -15.11 -1.25 3.53
C GLU A 92 -14.85 -1.61 2.05
N ASN A 93 -13.58 -1.64 1.63
CA ASN A 93 -13.18 -2.00 0.28
C ASN A 93 -12.69 -3.45 0.13
N GLY A 94 -13.07 -4.32 1.08
CA GLY A 94 -12.88 -5.77 0.97
C GLY A 94 -11.49 -6.27 1.42
N ALA A 95 -10.72 -5.45 2.16
CA ALA A 95 -9.55 -5.95 2.84
C ALA A 95 -9.94 -7.02 3.86
N LYS A 96 -9.03 -7.97 4.09
CA LYS A 96 -9.14 -8.90 5.21
C LYS A 96 -8.50 -8.25 6.43
N ASP A 97 -9.22 -8.24 7.54
CA ASP A 97 -8.67 -7.78 8.82
C ASP A 97 -7.46 -8.63 9.22
N ASN A 98 -6.43 -7.96 9.71
CA ASN A 98 -5.20 -8.56 10.23
C ASN A 98 -4.81 -7.96 11.59
N GLY A 99 -5.80 -7.48 12.34
CA GLY A 99 -5.66 -6.85 13.65
C GLY A 99 -5.95 -5.35 13.56
N GLY A 100 -7.20 -4.99 13.82
CA GLY A 100 -7.68 -3.60 13.75
C GLY A 100 -6.94 -2.59 14.65
N PRO A 101 -7.33 -1.30 14.57
CA PRO A 101 -6.58 -0.20 15.16
C PRO A 101 -6.42 -0.33 16.67
N GLY A 102 -5.20 -0.14 17.16
CA GLY A 102 -4.94 -0.17 18.59
C GLY A 102 -3.48 -0.06 19.00
N LEU A 103 -3.26 0.16 20.30
CA LEU A 103 -1.92 0.13 20.87
C LEU A 103 -1.34 -1.30 20.84
N ARG A 104 -0.07 -1.39 20.50
CA ARG A 104 0.70 -2.63 20.56
C ARG A 104 1.70 -2.56 21.71
N THR A 105 1.75 -3.60 22.53
CA THR A 105 2.48 -3.62 23.81
C THR A 105 3.99 -3.66 23.69
N PHE A 106 4.52 -4.04 22.52
CA PHE A 106 5.96 -4.24 22.32
C PHE A 106 6.74 -2.95 22.01
N MET A 107 6.07 -1.82 21.77
CA MET A 107 6.70 -0.51 21.60
C MET A 107 5.85 0.61 22.22
N PRO A 108 6.45 1.52 23.01
CA PRO A 108 5.72 2.66 23.57
C PRO A 108 5.04 3.50 22.48
N ASN A 109 3.76 3.83 22.69
CA ASN A 109 2.94 4.64 21.78
C ASN A 109 2.77 4.08 20.34
N TYR A 110 3.11 2.81 20.10
CA TYR A 110 2.94 2.20 18.78
C TYR A 110 1.47 1.84 18.54
N TYR A 111 0.75 2.80 17.95
CA TYR A 111 -0.63 2.65 17.52
C TYR A 111 -0.65 2.39 16.00
N VAL A 112 -1.20 1.26 15.61
CA VAL A 112 -1.37 0.80 14.23
C VAL A 112 -2.71 0.11 14.06
#